data_AF-A0A938IS93-F1
#
_entry.id   AF-A0A938IS93-F1
#
_cell.length_a   1.000
_cell.length_b   1.000
_cell.length_c   1.000
_cell.angle_alpha   90.00
_cell.angle_beta   90.00
_cell.angle_gamma   90.00
#
_symmetry.space_group_name_H-M   'P 1'
#
loop_
_entity.id
_entity.type
_entity.pdbx_description
1 polymer ?
#
loop_
_entity_poly.entity_id
_entity_poly.type
_entity_poly.pdbx_seq_one_letter_code
_entity_poly.pdbx_strand_id
1 'polypeptide(L)'
;MIDQLAWDESMSEKADLEKKAIEALHRYREAYARAEALEQEEAAARQEVSRRLNRLEIAKAKGGAARVTPEVLAADQVAISRLSEIRAALSEATGELDSAFRTLAAFDEQLGYIPGVSAAKSNGSHIGSSAEENGELP
;
A
#
# COMPACT_ATOMS: atom_id res chain seq x y z
N MET A 1 -13.41 29.28 37.95
CA MET A 1 -12.15 28.53 38.19
C MET A 1 -12.30 27.05 37.83
N ILE A 2 -13.46 26.42 38.04
CA ILE A 2 -13.76 25.05 37.58
C ILE A 2 -13.74 24.94 36.05
N ASP A 3 -14.26 25.94 35.33
CA ASP A 3 -14.28 25.92 33.86
C ASP A 3 -12.86 25.90 33.25
N GLN A 4 -11.90 26.64 33.81
CA GLN A 4 -10.56 26.71 33.22
C GLN A 4 -9.82 25.35 33.26
N LEU A 5 -10.00 24.57 34.33
CA LEU A 5 -9.39 23.25 34.49
C LEU A 5 -10.00 22.22 33.51
N ALA A 6 -11.32 22.25 33.31
CA ALA A 6 -11.99 21.36 32.37
C ALA A 6 -11.59 21.63 30.91
N TRP A 7 -11.31 22.89 30.58
CA TRP A 7 -10.79 23.28 29.26
C TRP A 7 -9.34 22.83 29.04
N ASP A 8 -8.48 22.98 30.04
CA ASP A 8 -7.07 22.55 29.95
C ASP A 8 -6.95 21.00 29.84
N GLU A 9 -7.80 20.25 30.56
CA GLU A 9 -7.87 18.78 30.45
C GLU A 9 -8.33 18.32 29.06
N SER A 10 -9.39 18.92 28.52
CA SER A 10 -9.91 18.59 27.17
C SER A 10 -8.87 18.86 26.07
N MET A 11 -8.11 19.95 26.19
CA MET A 11 -7.04 20.27 25.25
C MET A 11 -5.85 19.31 25.36
N SER A 12 -5.52 18.86 26.57
CA SER A 12 -4.46 17.86 26.80
C SER A 12 -4.84 16.51 26.19
N GLU A 13 -6.07 16.04 26.41
CA GLU A 13 -6.56 14.76 25.86
C GLU A 13 -6.57 14.77 24.33
N LYS A 14 -6.98 15.89 23.72
CA LYS A 14 -6.95 16.07 22.27
C LYS A 14 -5.52 15.99 21.73
N ALA A 15 -4.56 16.65 22.37
CA ALA A 15 -3.15 16.59 21.96
C ALA A 15 -2.58 15.17 22.05
N ASP A 16 -2.95 14.41 23.08
CA ASP A 16 -2.54 13.00 23.22
C ASP A 16 -3.16 12.10 22.14
N LEU A 17 -4.41 12.33 21.77
CA LEU A 17 -5.07 11.64 20.65
C LEU A 17 -4.40 11.96 19.32
N GLU A 18 -4.07 13.22 19.06
CA GLU A 18 -3.36 13.64 17.84
C GLU A 18 -1.99 12.99 17.74
N LYS A 19 -1.24 12.90 18.84
CA LYS A 19 0.04 12.19 18.89
C LYS A 19 -0.12 10.71 18.54
N LYS A 20 -1.11 10.02 19.12
CA LYS A 20 -1.40 8.61 18.81
C LYS A 20 -1.81 8.42 17.35
N ALA A 21 -2.58 9.34 16.79
CA ALA A 21 -2.99 9.31 15.39
C ALA A 21 -1.79 9.48 14.43
N ILE A 22 -0.83 10.35 14.77
CA ILE A 22 0.44 10.48 14.03
C ILE A 22 1.23 9.16 14.07
N GLU A 23 1.35 8.53 15.24
CA GLU A 23 2.02 7.23 15.35
C GLU A 23 1.29 6.14 14.53
N ALA A 24 -0.04 6.13 14.54
CA ALA A 24 -0.83 5.21 13.73
C ALA A 24 -0.62 5.45 12.22
N LEU A 25 -0.54 6.70 11.79
CA LEU A 25 -0.23 7.06 10.40
C LEU A 25 1.17 6.58 9.98
N HIS A 26 2.16 6.69 10.86
CA HIS A 26 3.49 6.15 10.61
C HIS A 26 3.46 4.62 10.44
N ARG A 27 2.81 3.91 11.37
CA ARG A 27 2.67 2.44 11.28
C ARG A 27 1.95 2.00 10.00
N TYR A 28 0.90 2.73 9.61
CA TYR A 28 0.20 2.49 8.36
C TYR A 28 1.13 2.62 7.14
N ARG A 29 1.92 3.70 7.08
CA ARG A 29 2.88 3.92 5.98
C ARG A 29 3.97 2.85 5.92
N GLU A 30 4.48 2.42 7.08
CA GLU A 30 5.47 1.34 7.17
C GLU A 30 4.89 0.00 6.70
N ALA A 31 3.68 -0.36 7.16
CA ALA A 31 2.99 -1.57 6.74
C ALA A 31 2.69 -1.55 5.24
N TYR A 32 2.30 -0.38 4.70
CA TYR A 32 2.07 -0.20 3.28
C TYR A 32 3.33 -0.43 2.46
N ALA A 33 4.44 0.22 2.83
CA ALA A 33 5.72 0.07 2.13
C ALA A 33 6.23 -1.38 2.17
N ARG A 34 6.02 -2.08 3.29
CA ARG A 34 6.36 -3.51 3.40
C ARG A 34 5.52 -4.38 2.48
N ALA A 35 4.20 -4.16 2.44
CA ALA A 35 3.31 -4.91 1.56
C ALA A 35 3.66 -4.66 0.08
N GLU A 36 3.89 -3.40 -0.31
CA GLU A 36 4.30 -3.03 -1.68
C GLU A 36 5.62 -3.70 -2.10
N ALA A 37 6.63 -3.71 -1.22
CA ALA A 37 7.89 -4.39 -1.49
C ALA A 37 7.68 -5.90 -1.72
N LEU A 38 6.86 -6.54 -0.89
CA LEU A 38 6.55 -7.97 -1.01
C LEU A 38 5.73 -8.30 -2.26
N GLU A 39 4.83 -7.41 -2.71
CA GLU A 39 4.11 -7.56 -3.99
C GLU A 39 5.09 -7.55 -5.17
N GLN A 40 6.08 -6.66 -5.16
CA GLN A 40 7.12 -6.61 -6.19
C GLN A 40 7.99 -7.87 -6.16
N GLU A 41 8.36 -8.35 -4.98
CA GLU A 41 9.10 -9.60 -4.81
C GLU A 41 8.30 -10.82 -5.28
N GLU A 42 7.00 -10.89 -4.99
CA GLU A 42 6.11 -11.97 -5.46
C GLU A 42 6.06 -11.98 -6.98
N ALA A 43 5.88 -10.80 -7.60
CA ALA A 43 5.82 -10.66 -9.04
C ALA A 43 7.11 -11.16 -9.70
N ALA A 44 8.27 -10.78 -9.16
CA ALA A 44 9.57 -11.23 -9.64
C ALA A 44 9.77 -12.75 -9.46
N ALA A 45 9.41 -13.30 -8.29
CA ALA A 45 9.51 -14.73 -8.03
C ALA A 45 8.58 -15.55 -8.94
N ARG A 46 7.35 -15.08 -9.15
CA ARG A 46 6.39 -15.68 -10.08
C ARG A 46 6.91 -15.67 -11.51
N GLN A 47 7.50 -14.56 -11.96
CA GLN A 47 8.11 -14.46 -13.29
C GLN A 47 9.26 -15.46 -13.46
N GLU A 48 10.11 -15.64 -12.45
CA GLU A 48 11.20 -16.61 -12.49
C GLU A 48 10.67 -18.06 -12.58
N VAL A 49 9.64 -18.41 -11.79
CA VAL A 49 8.98 -19.71 -11.89
C VAL A 49 8.38 -19.92 -13.28
N SER A 50 7.64 -18.94 -13.82
CA SER A 50 7.08 -19.03 -15.17
C SER A 50 8.16 -19.19 -16.25
N ARG A 51 9.29 -18.49 -16.12
CA ARG A 51 10.43 -18.60 -17.04
C ARG A 51 11.04 -20.00 -17.02
N ARG A 52 11.17 -20.61 -15.85
CA ARG A 52 11.69 -21.98 -15.68
C ARG A 52 10.75 -23.01 -16.31
N LEU A 53 9.46 -22.91 -16.04
CA LEU A 53 8.44 -23.78 -16.65
C LEU A 53 8.47 -23.69 -18.18
N ASN A 54 8.50 -22.48 -18.73
CA ASN A 54 8.53 -22.28 -20.19
C ASN A 54 9.79 -22.92 -20.83
N ARG A 55 10.97 -22.83 -20.16
CA ARG A 55 12.18 -23.51 -20.65
C ARG A 55 12.01 -25.03 -20.75
N LEU A 56 11.35 -25.64 -19.76
CA LEU A 56 11.07 -27.08 -19.77
C LEU A 56 10.08 -27.45 -20.87
N GLU A 57 9.04 -26.65 -21.07
CA GLU A 57 8.05 -26.83 -22.13
C GLU A 57 8.68 -26.74 -23.53
N ILE A 58 9.54 -25.75 -23.77
CA ILE A 58 10.28 -25.61 -25.03
C ILE A 58 11.21 -26.80 -25.25
N ALA A 59 11.92 -27.27 -24.22
CA ALA A 59 12.82 -28.43 -24.33
C ALA A 59 12.05 -29.70 -24.72
N LYS A 60 10.88 -29.91 -24.11
CA LYS A 60 9.96 -31.01 -24.44
C LYS A 60 9.44 -30.91 -25.87
N ALA A 61 9.02 -29.71 -26.31
CA ALA A 61 8.47 -29.48 -27.65
C ALA A 61 9.48 -29.72 -28.78
N LYS A 62 10.78 -29.47 -28.52
CA LYS A 62 11.87 -29.69 -29.49
C LYS A 62 12.26 -31.17 -29.67
N GLY A 63 11.50 -32.11 -29.11
CA GLY A 63 11.77 -33.55 -29.23
C GLY A 63 13.01 -34.01 -28.46
N GLY A 64 13.66 -33.12 -27.70
CA GLY A 64 14.63 -33.51 -26.71
C GLY A 64 13.89 -34.17 -25.55
N ALA A 65 14.35 -35.34 -25.09
CA ALA A 65 14.12 -35.69 -23.70
C ALA A 65 14.69 -34.51 -22.91
N ALA A 66 13.84 -33.70 -22.28
CA ALA A 66 14.31 -32.71 -21.33
C ALA A 66 15.13 -33.52 -20.32
N ARG A 67 16.47 -33.43 -20.41
CA ARG A 67 17.35 -34.05 -19.44
C ARG A 67 17.21 -33.19 -18.20
N VAL A 68 16.15 -33.47 -17.46
CA VAL A 68 15.87 -32.89 -16.17
C VAL A 68 16.93 -33.48 -15.25
N THR A 69 18.00 -32.72 -15.08
CA THR A 69 19.06 -33.12 -14.16
C THR A 69 18.59 -32.85 -12.72
N PRO A 70 19.14 -33.56 -11.73
CA PRO A 70 18.85 -33.28 -10.33
C PRO A 70 19.07 -31.81 -9.95
N GLU A 71 20.04 -31.13 -10.57
CA GLU A 71 20.32 -29.71 -10.35
C GLU A 71 19.19 -28.81 -10.85
N VAL A 72 18.58 -29.13 -12.00
CA VAL A 72 17.42 -28.39 -12.52
C VAL A 72 16.22 -28.56 -11.59
N LEU A 73 15.93 -29.79 -11.15
CA LEU A 73 14.86 -30.06 -10.18
C LEU A 73 15.07 -29.31 -8.86
N ALA A 74 16.29 -29.34 -8.32
CA ALA A 74 16.61 -28.63 -7.10
C ALA A 74 16.41 -27.12 -7.25
N ALA A 75 16.86 -26.54 -8.37
CA ALA A 75 16.71 -25.11 -8.62
C ALA A 75 15.23 -24.70 -8.81
N ASP A 76 14.42 -25.54 -9.45
CA ASP A 76 12.99 -25.28 -9.61
C ASP A 76 12.24 -25.43 -8.28
N GLN A 77 12.60 -26.42 -7.47
CA GLN A 77 12.06 -26.56 -6.12
C GLN A 77 12.39 -25.35 -5.25
N VAL A 78 13.62 -24.85 -5.31
CA VAL A 78 14.03 -23.63 -4.59
C VAL A 78 13.22 -22.41 -5.06
N ALA A 79 13.00 -22.25 -6.37
CA ALA A 79 12.21 -21.14 -6.89
C ALA A 79 10.74 -21.21 -6.44
N ILE A 80 10.15 -22.40 -6.42
CA ILE A 80 8.77 -22.63 -5.95
C ILE A 80 8.66 -22.38 -4.44
N SER A 81 9.60 -22.90 -3.65
CA SER A 81 9.65 -22.69 -2.20
C SER A 81 9.76 -21.19 -1.87
N ARG A 82 10.66 -20.47 -2.54
CA ARG A 82 10.80 -19.01 -2.37
C ARG A 82 9.51 -18.27 -2.71
N LEU A 83 8.84 -18.61 -3.82
CA LEU A 83 7.56 -18.00 -4.17
C LEU A 83 6.49 -18.25 -3.09
N SER A 84 6.46 -19.46 -2.52
CA SER A 84 5.54 -19.81 -1.44
C SER A 84 5.82 -19.00 -0.16
N GLU A 85 7.08 -18.84 0.20
CA GLU A 85 7.50 -18.05 1.37
C GLU A 85 7.12 -16.57 1.21
N ILE A 86 7.39 -15.98 0.04
CA ILE A 86 7.03 -14.58 -0.25
C ILE A 86 5.52 -14.40 -0.18
N ARG A 87 4.72 -15.35 -0.68
CA ARG A 87 3.26 -15.28 -0.60
C ARG A 87 2.74 -15.34 0.84
N ALA A 88 3.35 -16.17 1.69
CA ALA A 88 3.02 -16.20 3.10
C ALA A 88 3.34 -14.86 3.77
N ALA A 89 4.55 -14.33 3.54
CA ALA A 89 4.96 -13.02 4.06
C ALA A 89 4.07 -11.87 3.56
N LEU A 90 3.66 -11.90 2.28
CA LEU A 90 2.72 -10.93 1.72
C LEU A 90 1.34 -11.03 2.37
N SER A 91 0.84 -12.24 2.62
CA SER A 91 -0.41 -12.45 3.33
C SER A 91 -0.36 -11.89 4.77
N GLU A 92 0.77 -12.02 5.45
CA GLU A 92 0.98 -11.42 6.77
C GLU A 92 1.04 -9.89 6.69
N ALA A 93 1.83 -9.34 5.77
CA ALA A 93 2.00 -7.90 5.61
C ALA A 93 0.69 -7.20 5.21
N THR A 94 -0.14 -7.83 4.38
CA THR A 94 -1.47 -7.31 4.03
C THR A 94 -2.43 -7.33 5.23
N GLY A 95 -2.33 -8.33 6.11
CA GLY A 95 -3.05 -8.36 7.38
C GLY A 95 -2.61 -7.24 8.34
N GLU A 96 -1.30 -6.99 8.45
CA GLU A 96 -0.76 -5.87 9.22
C GLU A 96 -1.21 -4.52 8.67
N LEU A 97 -1.20 -4.36 7.34
CA LEU A 97 -1.67 -3.16 6.66
C LEU A 97 -3.15 -2.90 6.93
N ASP A 98 -4.01 -3.92 6.83
CA ASP A 98 -5.45 -3.80 7.13
C ASP A 98 -5.68 -3.42 8.60
N SER A 99 -4.95 -4.05 9.54
CA SER A 99 -5.02 -3.67 10.94
C SER A 99 -4.59 -2.21 11.17
N ALA A 100 -3.48 -1.78 10.58
CA ALA A 100 -2.97 -0.42 10.72
C ALA A 100 -3.94 0.62 10.10
N PHE A 101 -4.54 0.29 8.97
CA PHE A 101 -5.57 1.10 8.33
C PHE A 101 -6.80 1.27 9.24
N ARG A 102 -7.32 0.18 9.83
CA ARG A 102 -8.46 0.23 10.76
C ARG A 102 -8.16 1.08 11.99
N THR A 103 -6.96 0.95 12.56
CA THR A 103 -6.53 1.80 13.68
C THR A 103 -6.50 3.28 13.28
N LEU A 104 -5.95 3.59 12.10
CA LEU A 104 -5.90 4.97 11.59
C LEU A 104 -7.31 5.52 11.33
N ALA A 105 -8.21 4.73 10.75
CA ALA A 105 -9.59 5.10 10.49
C ALA A 105 -10.37 5.38 11.80
N ALA A 106 -10.13 4.61 12.85
CA ALA A 106 -10.72 4.87 14.17
C ALA A 106 -10.25 6.22 14.76
N PHE A 107 -9.00 6.63 14.52
CA PHE A 107 -8.53 7.95 14.93
C PHE A 107 -9.13 9.08 14.07
N ASP A 108 -9.29 8.86 12.76
CA ASP A 108 -9.98 9.82 11.88
C ASP A 108 -11.43 10.04 12.32
N GLU A 109 -12.14 8.97 12.70
CA GLU A 109 -13.51 9.06 13.23
C GLU A 109 -13.57 9.83 14.56
N GLN A 110 -12.61 9.62 15.46
CA GLN A 110 -12.55 10.30 16.76
C GLN A 110 -12.15 11.77 16.65
N LEU A 111 -11.19 12.10 15.79
CA LEU A 111 -10.66 13.46 15.64
C LEU A 111 -11.43 14.29 14.60
N GLY A 112 -12.09 13.64 13.65
CA GLY A 112 -12.71 14.24 12.47
C GLY A 112 -11.70 14.65 11.38
N TYR A 113 -10.42 14.30 11.55
CA TYR A 113 -9.35 14.53 10.58
C TYR A 113 -8.11 13.68 10.94
N ILE A 114 -7.20 13.50 9.98
CA ILE A 114 -5.91 12.82 10.20
C ILE A 114 -4.77 13.85 10.34
N PRO A 115 -4.14 14.00 11.53
CA PRO A 115 -3.00 14.88 11.71
C PRO A 115 -1.76 14.38 10.95
N GLY A 116 -0.90 15.31 10.51
CA GLY A 116 0.32 15.00 9.75
C GLY A 116 0.11 14.70 8.26
N VAL A 117 -1.12 14.87 7.76
CA VAL A 117 -1.45 14.89 6.34
C VAL A 117 -1.69 16.34 5.95
N SER A 118 -0.85 16.92 5.08
CA SER A 118 -1.13 18.24 4.53
C SER A 118 -2.38 18.14 3.66
N ALA A 119 -3.39 18.98 3.91
CA ALA A 119 -4.44 19.20 2.93
C ALA A 119 -3.76 19.60 1.62
N ALA A 120 -3.97 18.82 0.55
CA ALA A 120 -3.58 19.27 -0.77
C ALA A 120 -4.25 20.62 -1.00
N LYS A 121 -3.48 21.66 -1.33
CA LYS A 121 -4.05 22.95 -1.75
C LYS A 121 -5.10 22.63 -2.79
N SER A 122 -6.35 23.02 -2.53
CA SER A 122 -7.35 23.01 -3.59
C SER A 122 -6.75 23.84 -4.71
N ASN A 123 -6.50 23.22 -5.86
CA ASN A 123 -6.20 23.96 -7.06
C ASN A 123 -7.50 24.70 -7.40
N GLY A 124 -7.66 25.87 -6.77
CA GLY A 124 -8.67 26.84 -7.09
C GLY A 124 -8.40 27.29 -8.51
N SER A 125 -8.89 26.51 -9.47
CA SER A 125 -9.13 26.98 -10.82
C SER A 125 -10.21 28.05 -10.69
N HIS A 126 -9.76 29.28 -10.45
CA HIS A 126 -10.55 30.47 -10.63
C HIS A 126 -10.80 30.60 -12.14
N ILE A 127 -11.67 29.74 -12.68
CA ILE A 127 -12.29 29.99 -13.98
C ILE A 127 -13.24 31.14 -13.72
N GLY A 128 -12.71 32.35 -13.93
CA GLY A 128 -13.51 33.56 -13.95
C GLY A 128 -14.62 33.37 -14.97
N SER A 129 -15.85 33.37 -14.46
CA SER A 129 -17.02 33.71 -15.24
C SER A 129 -16.85 35.13 -15.76
N SER A 130 -16.91 35.31 -17.06
CA SER A 130 -17.25 36.59 -17.67
C SER A 130 -18.12 36.28 -18.87
N ALA A 131 -19.40 36.14 -18.57
CA ALA A 131 -20.48 36.30 -19.53
C ALA A 131 -20.76 37.80 -19.67
N GLU A 132 -20.47 38.35 -20.85
CA GLU A 132 -21.10 39.53 -21.45
C GLU A 132 -21.13 39.21 -22.95
N GLU A 133 -22.22 38.73 -23.54
CA GLU A 133 -23.39 39.49 -24.00
C GLU A 133 -23.01 40.72 -24.85
N ASN A 134 -23.08 40.60 -26.19
CA ASN A 134 -23.90 41.42 -27.10
C ASN A 134 -23.36 41.45 -28.55
N GLY A 135 -24.25 41.31 -29.54
CA GLY A 135 -24.18 42.09 -30.77
C GLY A 135 -23.91 41.38 -32.11
N GLU A 136 -25.02 41.07 -32.79
CA GLU A 136 -25.28 41.30 -34.23
C GLU A 136 -24.52 40.56 -35.36
N LEU A 137 -25.32 39.98 -36.27
CA LEU A 137 -25.01 39.46 -37.61
C LEU A 137 -24.60 40.60 -38.58
N PRO A 138 -23.86 40.31 -39.66
CA PRO A 138 -24.48 39.82 -40.91
C PRO A 138 -23.81 38.58 -41.52
#